data_AF-A0A946I3J4-F1
#
_entry.id   AF-A0A946I3J4-F1
#
_cell.length_a   1.000
_cell.length_b   1.000
_cell.length_c   1.000
_cell.angle_alpha   90.00
_cell.angle_beta   90.00
_cell.angle_gamma   90.00
#
_symmetry.space_group_name_H-M   'P 1'
#
loop_
_entity.id
_entity.type
_entity.pdbx_description
1 polymer ?
#
loop_
_entity_poly.entity_id
_entity_poly.type
_entity_poly.pdbx_seq_one_letter_code
_entity_poly.pdbx_strand_id
1 'polypeptide(L)'
;DCDDVPVSILGSSGGMGPDRVEMTVWGSQKSHRLHDWFCLQSSDGGEWQQEFPEIEDPRVEGFRLQLDNVAAWMDGQPHALATARDALAVQALVEGILGN
;
A
#
# COMPACT_ATOMS: atom_id res chain seq x y z
N ASP A 1 7.85 -7.55 13.26
CA ASP A 1 8.92 -8.43 12.81
C ASP A 1 8.59 -8.83 11.37
N CYS A 2 9.56 -8.79 10.48
CA CYS A 2 9.37 -9.15 9.06
C CYS A 2 9.90 -10.56 8.78
N ASP A 3 10.10 -11.40 9.81
CA ASP A 3 10.59 -12.78 9.69
C ASP A 3 11.84 -12.89 8.82
N ASP A 4 12.85 -12.05 9.13
CA ASP A 4 14.12 -11.92 8.38
C ASP A 4 13.99 -11.48 6.91
N VAL A 5 12.80 -11.10 6.45
CA VAL A 5 12.62 -10.53 5.11
C VAL A 5 13.22 -9.12 5.07
N PRO A 6 14.20 -8.85 4.18
CA PRO A 6 14.81 -7.54 4.08
C PRO A 6 13.81 -6.50 3.54
N VAL A 7 13.74 -5.35 4.20
CA VAL A 7 12.86 -4.24 3.84
C VAL A 7 13.69 -2.99 3.58
N SER A 8 13.40 -2.28 2.48
CA SER A 8 13.97 -0.97 2.16
C SER A 8 12.85 0.04 2.00
N ILE A 9 13.00 1.20 2.62
CA ILE A 9 12.04 2.31 2.56
C ILE A 9 12.77 3.55 2.07
N LEU A 10 12.19 4.21 1.06
CA LEU A 10 12.65 5.50 0.55
C LEU A 10 11.45 6.45 0.50
N GLY A 11 11.58 7.63 1.09
CA GLY A 11 10.58 8.68 1.03
C GLY A 11 11.24 10.04 0.91
N SER A 12 10.64 10.92 0.11
CA SER A 12 11.06 12.32 0.01
C SER A 12 9.85 13.22 -0.27
N SER A 13 9.99 14.51 0.02
CA SER A 13 8.95 15.51 -0.20
C SER A 13 9.56 16.81 -0.74
N GLY A 14 8.76 17.61 -1.44
CA GLY A 14 9.19 18.92 -1.96
C GLY A 14 9.99 18.87 -3.27
N GLY A 15 10.05 17.70 -3.92
CA GLY A 15 10.62 17.57 -5.27
C GLY A 15 9.70 18.12 -6.35
N MET A 16 10.29 18.54 -7.47
CA MET A 16 9.56 18.92 -8.69
C MET A 16 9.31 17.69 -9.57
N GLY A 17 8.38 16.85 -9.15
CA GLY A 17 8.00 15.61 -9.85
C GLY A 17 6.58 15.18 -9.51
N PRO A 18 6.06 14.13 -10.18
CA PRO A 18 4.77 13.56 -9.83
C PRO A 18 4.81 12.95 -8.43
N ASP A 19 3.65 12.95 -7.75
CA ASP A 19 3.45 12.14 -6.56
C ASP A 19 3.57 10.66 -6.94
N ARG A 20 4.37 9.90 -6.17
CA ARG A 20 4.68 8.50 -6.45
C ARG A 20 4.60 7.71 -5.16
N VAL A 21 3.76 6.69 -5.16
CA VAL A 21 3.70 5.70 -4.09
C VAL A 21 3.79 4.33 -4.72
N GLU A 22 4.87 3.63 -4.36
CA GLU A 22 5.21 2.33 -4.93
C GLU A 22 5.62 1.39 -3.81
N MET A 23 5.11 0.16 -3.87
CA MET A 23 5.53 -0.95 -3.02
C MET A 23 5.83 -2.13 -3.91
N THR A 24 7.04 -2.69 -3.80
CA THR A 24 7.42 -3.89 -4.57
C THR A 24 7.74 -5.03 -3.62
N VAL A 25 7.10 -6.17 -3.85
CA VAL A 25 7.40 -7.45 -3.19
C VAL A 25 8.19 -8.30 -4.17
N TRP A 26 9.46 -8.53 -3.87
CA TRP A 26 10.35 -9.36 -4.66
C TRP A 26 10.20 -10.83 -4.29
N GLY A 27 9.83 -11.66 -5.26
CA GLY A 27 9.74 -13.10 -5.08
C GLY A 27 10.76 -13.84 -5.95
N SER A 28 11.08 -15.08 -5.59
CA SER A 28 12.05 -15.91 -6.32
C SER A 28 11.57 -16.39 -7.69
N GLN A 29 10.26 -16.36 -7.94
CA GLN A 29 9.65 -16.78 -9.21
C GLN A 29 8.85 -15.67 -9.88
N LYS A 30 8.17 -14.85 -9.08
CA LYS A 30 7.36 -13.72 -9.53
C LYS A 30 7.44 -12.62 -8.49
N SER A 31 7.54 -11.39 -8.95
CA SER A 31 7.50 -10.19 -8.12
C SER A 31 6.23 -9.41 -8.41
N HIS A 32 5.74 -8.68 -7.42
CA HIS A 32 4.55 -7.84 -7.55
C HIS A 32 4.88 -6.41 -7.18
N ARG A 33 4.30 -5.45 -7.91
CA ARG A 33 4.42 -4.03 -7.63
C ARG A 33 3.04 -3.41 -7.55
N LEU A 34 2.73 -2.80 -6.41
CA LEU A 34 1.65 -1.84 -6.30
C LEU A 34 2.23 -0.45 -6.62
N HIS A 35 1.66 0.26 -7.57
CA HIS A 35 2.04 1.63 -7.89
C HIS A 35 0.81 2.53 -8.02
N ASP A 36 1.01 3.82 -7.81
CA ASP A 36 -0.03 4.85 -7.87
C ASP A 36 -1.27 4.46 -7.05
N TRP A 37 -1.03 3.80 -5.92
CA TRP A 37 -2.01 3.28 -4.95
C TRP A 37 -2.95 2.16 -5.42
N PHE A 38 -3.25 2.08 -6.72
CA PHE A 38 -4.36 1.25 -7.22
C PHE A 38 -3.94 0.22 -8.26
N CYS A 39 -2.75 0.37 -8.85
CA CYS A 39 -2.33 -0.45 -9.98
C CYS A 39 -1.44 -1.59 -9.50
N LEU A 40 -1.89 -2.83 -9.68
CA LEU A 40 -1.10 -4.02 -9.39
C LEU A 40 -0.48 -4.56 -10.66
N GLN A 41 0.84 -4.71 -10.64
CA GLN A 41 1.60 -5.35 -11.69
C GLN A 41 2.37 -6.56 -11.18
N SER A 42 2.68 -7.50 -12.06
CA SER A 42 3.64 -8.57 -11.78
C SER A 42 4.72 -8.70 -12.85
N SER A 43 5.83 -9.34 -12.48
CA SER A 43 6.92 -9.68 -13.38
C SER A 43 7.55 -11.01 -12.95
N ASP A 44 7.87 -11.85 -13.92
CA ASP A 44 8.65 -13.09 -13.79
C ASP A 44 10.13 -12.90 -14.15
N GLY A 45 10.61 -11.64 -14.16
CA GLY A 45 11.94 -11.24 -14.61
C GLY A 45 11.94 -10.51 -15.95
N GLY A 46 10.80 -10.48 -16.65
CA GLY A 46 10.56 -9.63 -17.83
C GLY A 46 9.96 -8.26 -17.48
N GLU A 47 9.29 -7.66 -18.46
CA GLU A 47 8.55 -6.40 -18.28
C GLU A 47 7.40 -6.56 -17.26
N TRP A 48 7.04 -5.46 -16.60
CA TRP A 48 5.89 -5.42 -15.70
C TRP A 48 4.58 -5.53 -16.48
N GLN A 49 3.73 -6.46 -16.08
CA GLN A 49 2.42 -6.70 -16.67
C GLN A 49 1.32 -6.30 -15.68
N GLN A 50 0.28 -5.61 -16.16
CA GLN A 50 -0.90 -5.30 -15.34
C GLN A 50 -1.66 -6.57 -14.98
N GLU A 51 -2.00 -6.74 -13.70
CA GLU A 51 -2.76 -7.88 -13.21
C GLU A 51 -4.27 -7.63 -13.25
N PHE A 52 -4.69 -6.36 -13.23
CA PHE A 52 -6.10 -5.97 -13.26
C PHE A 52 -6.40 -5.02 -14.43
N PRO A 53 -7.65 -5.04 -14.94
CA PRO A 53 -8.11 -4.02 -15.87
C PRO A 53 -8.03 -2.63 -15.25
N GLU A 54 -7.83 -1.63 -16.11
CA GLU A 54 -7.88 -0.24 -15.68
C GLU A 54 -9.28 0.14 -15.19
N ILE A 55 -9.34 0.83 -14.07
CA ILE A 55 -10.57 1.41 -13.51
C ILE A 55 -10.63 2.86 -13.98
N GLU A 56 -11.80 3.31 -14.45
CA GLU A 56 -11.98 4.66 -15.01
C GLU A 56 -11.60 5.77 -14.01
N ASP A 57 -12.00 5.64 -12.75
CA ASP A 57 -11.56 6.52 -11.65
C ASP A 57 -11.22 5.69 -10.41
N PRO A 58 -9.96 5.21 -10.28
CA PRO A 58 -9.57 4.35 -9.19
C PRO A 58 -9.56 5.08 -7.84
N ARG A 59 -9.45 6.41 -7.84
CA ARG A 59 -9.49 7.21 -6.61
C ARG A 59 -10.89 7.26 -6.03
N VAL A 60 -11.88 7.56 -6.87
CA VAL A 60 -13.29 7.58 -6.42
C VAL A 60 -13.70 6.21 -5.90
N GLU A 61 -13.36 5.14 -6.62
CA GLU A 61 -13.68 3.78 -6.18
C GLU A 61 -12.96 3.39 -4.89
N GLY A 62 -11.67 3.73 -4.76
CA GLY A 62 -10.90 3.50 -3.54
C GLY A 62 -11.50 4.23 -2.32
N PHE A 63 -11.91 5.48 -2.47
CA PHE A 63 -12.58 6.22 -1.39
C PHE A 63 -13.94 5.64 -1.04
N ARG A 64 -14.73 5.23 -2.04
CA ARG A 64 -16.01 4.57 -1.81
C ARG A 64 -15.83 3.31 -0.97
N LEU A 65 -14.86 2.45 -1.32
CA LEU A 65 -14.54 1.24 -0.57
C LEU A 65 -14.10 1.53 0.87
N GLN A 66 -13.34 2.61 1.11
CA GLN A 66 -12.98 3.02 2.48
C GLN A 66 -14.21 3.42 3.29
N LEU A 67 -15.12 4.21 2.71
CA LEU A 67 -16.36 4.63 3.38
C LEU A 67 -17.29 3.45 3.65
N ASP A 68 -17.40 2.50 2.73
CA ASP A 68 -18.16 1.26 2.93
C ASP A 68 -17.63 0.47 4.13
N ASN A 69 -16.31 0.41 4.30
CA ASN A 69 -15.69 -0.25 5.46
C ASN A 69 -15.95 0.50 6.78
N VAL A 70 -16.05 1.84 6.74
CA VAL A 70 -16.47 2.65 7.91
C VAL A 70 -17.93 2.38 8.27
N ALA A 71 -18.82 2.32 7.28
CA ALA A 71 -20.22 1.97 7.51
C ALA A 71 -20.35 0.57 8.13
N ALA A 72 -19.67 -0.43 7.55
CA ALA A 72 -19.64 -1.78 8.07
C ALA A 72 -19.14 -1.83 9.53
N TRP A 73 -18.09 -1.06 9.86
CA TRP A 73 -17.60 -0.96 11.23
C TRP A 73 -18.65 -0.39 12.21
N MET A 74 -19.35 0.68 11.83
CA MET A 74 -20.41 1.28 12.65
C MET A 74 -21.58 0.32 12.89
N ASP A 75 -21.88 -0.53 11.91
CA ASP A 75 -22.93 -1.55 11.98
C ASP A 75 -22.48 -2.87 12.64
N GLY A 76 -21.24 -2.93 13.15
CA GLY A 76 -20.67 -4.13 13.76
C GLY A 76 -20.47 -5.30 12.78
N GLN A 77 -20.43 -5.01 11.48
CA GLN A 77 -20.16 -5.98 10.42
C GLN A 77 -18.66 -6.19 10.20
N PRO A 78 -18.25 -7.31 9.59
CA PRO A 78 -16.87 -7.50 9.16
C PRO A 78 -16.38 -6.35 8.26
N HIS A 79 -15.18 -5.85 8.52
CA HIS A 79 -14.53 -4.79 7.75
C HIS A 79 -13.01 -5.01 7.69
N ALA A 80 -12.33 -4.32 6.76
CA ALA A 80 -10.88 -4.41 6.54
C ALA A 80 -10.08 -3.24 7.11
N LEU A 81 -10.72 -2.30 7.82
CA LEU A 81 -10.01 -1.18 8.47
C LEU A 81 -8.97 -1.69 9.49
N ALA A 82 -7.80 -1.06 9.49
CA ALA A 82 -6.78 -1.26 10.50
C ALA A 82 -7.29 -0.83 11.89
N THR A 83 -6.82 -1.49 12.94
CA THR A 83 -7.19 -1.13 14.32
C THR A 83 -6.40 0.08 14.81
N ALA A 84 -6.88 0.71 15.89
CA ALA A 84 -6.12 1.77 16.57
C ALA A 84 -4.75 1.30 17.08
N ARG A 85 -4.63 0.00 17.42
CA ARG A 85 -3.35 -0.60 17.83
C ARG A 85 -2.38 -0.69 16.65
N ASP A 86 -2.87 -1.07 15.47
CA ASP A 86 -2.05 -1.12 14.25
C ASP A 86 -1.54 0.29 13.90
N ALA A 87 -2.43 1.28 13.96
CA ALA A 87 -2.06 2.68 13.72
C ALA A 87 -0.98 3.18 14.69
N LEU A 88 -1.10 2.88 15.99
CA LEU A 88 -0.10 3.24 16.99
C LEU A 88 1.24 2.54 16.75
N ALA A 89 1.22 1.26 16.37
CA ALA A 89 2.44 0.51 16.07
C ALA A 89 3.19 1.12 14.87
N VAL A 90 2.46 1.51 13.82
CA VAL A 90 3.03 2.22 12.67
C VAL A 90 3.61 3.57 13.07
N GLN A 91 2.90 4.35 13.88
CA GLN A 91 3.39 5.65 14.35
C GLN A 91 4.71 5.52 15.11
N ALA A 92 4.78 4.58 16.06
CA ALA A 92 6.00 4.35 16.85
C ALA A 92 7.18 3.89 15.96
N LEU A 93 6.92 3.08 14.92
CA LEU A 93 7.94 2.66 13.98
C LEU A 93 8.47 3.85 13.15
N VAL A 94 7.58 4.69 12.62
CA VAL A 94 7.96 5.89 11.85
C VAL A 94 8.75 6.86 12.71
N GLU A 95 8.31 7.11 13.94
CA GLU A 95 9.04 7.94 14.90
C GLU A 95 10.43 7.37 15.21
N GLY A 96 10.56 6.04 15.33
CA GLY A 96 11.85 5.38 15.50
C GLY A 96 12.78 5.54 14.29
N ILE A 97 12.25 5.59 13.07
CA ILE A 97 13.03 5.83 11.85
C ILE A 97 13.49 7.29 11.78
N LEU A 98 12.61 8.25 12.12
CA LEU A 98 12.87 9.68 11.99
C LEU A 98 13.61 10.31 13.19
N GLY A 99 13.57 9.65 14.35
CA GLY A 99 14.21 10.13 15.59
C GLY A 99 15.71 9.84 15.67
N ASN A 100 16.28 9.14 14.68
CA ASN A 100 17.70 8.86 14.53
C ASN A 100 18.31 9.75 13.43
#